data_AF-A0A9R0BKM9-F1
#
_entry.id   AF-A0A9R0BKM9-F1
#
_cell.length_a   1.000
_cell.length_b   1.000
_cell.length_c   1.000
_cell.angle_alpha   90.00
_cell.angle_beta   90.00
_cell.angle_gamma   90.00
#
_symmetry.space_group_name_H-M   'P 1'
#
loop_
_entity.id
_entity.type
_entity.pdbx_description
1 polymer ?
#
loop_
_entity_poly.entity_id
_entity_poly.type
_entity_poly.pdbx_seq_one_letter_code
_entity_poly.pdbx_strand_id
1 'polypeptide(L)'
;MTGCKGYGLRGSDARTEIERTKEADTPGEIPGRSGLQADRQTETSLSIMRGAWLRSKETEEIIMTLSMKEKKILYAYGCPSHHNTVTRLKWLTALTVDPEAKRRMLGLARKVETEVGENWYEDFYHHLRMEMDEYRRLKRSLRVLKSYTDYEEDLYEEAV
;
A
#
# COMPACT_ATOMS: atom_id res chain seq x y z
N MET A 1 25.14 -58.79 9.73
CA MET A 1 25.71 -59.22 8.44
C MET A 1 24.89 -60.42 8.00
N THR A 2 24.13 -60.49 6.93
CA THR A 2 24.05 -59.91 5.56
C THR A 2 22.58 -60.13 5.14
N GLY A 3 21.96 -59.54 4.13
CA GLY A 3 22.36 -58.75 2.98
C GLY A 3 21.11 -58.55 2.11
N CYS A 4 21.19 -57.58 1.20
CA CYS A 4 20.14 -57.09 0.31
C CYS A 4 19.48 -58.17 -0.59
N LYS A 5 18.20 -57.96 -0.94
CA LYS A 5 17.56 -58.60 -2.11
C LYS A 5 16.79 -57.53 -2.90
N GLY A 6 17.19 -57.37 -4.15
CA GLY A 6 16.62 -56.41 -5.09
C GLY A 6 15.34 -56.89 -5.77
N TYR A 7 14.71 -55.96 -6.47
CA TYR A 7 13.54 -56.19 -7.32
C TYR A 7 13.89 -55.69 -8.73
N GLY A 8 13.73 -56.57 -9.71
CA GLY A 8 13.73 -56.25 -11.13
C GLY A 8 12.56 -56.97 -11.80
N LEU A 9 11.75 -56.23 -12.54
CA LEU A 9 10.71 -56.67 -13.50
C LEU A 9 10.64 -55.50 -14.51
N ARG A 10 10.98 -55.54 -15.80
CA ARG A 10 10.76 -56.45 -16.95
C ARG A 10 9.28 -56.65 -17.33
N GLY A 11 8.86 -55.90 -18.34
CA GLY A 11 7.70 -56.12 -19.23
C GLY A 11 7.61 -54.87 -20.14
N SER A 12 7.92 -54.88 -21.43
CA SER A 12 7.36 -55.64 -22.57
C SER A 12 5.92 -55.26 -22.87
N ASP A 13 5.71 -54.13 -23.55
CA ASP A 13 4.41 -53.79 -24.15
C ASP A 13 4.46 -53.80 -25.68
N ALA A 14 3.38 -54.38 -26.20
CA ALA A 14 3.23 -54.89 -27.52
C ALA A 14 2.71 -53.85 -28.53
N ARG A 15 2.95 -54.22 -29.78
CA ARG A 15 2.59 -53.61 -31.06
C ARG A 15 1.12 -53.89 -31.40
N THR A 16 0.39 -52.89 -31.95
CA THR A 16 -0.59 -52.98 -33.07
C THR A 16 -1.21 -51.59 -33.29
N GLU A 17 -0.87 -50.87 -34.36
CA GLU A 17 -1.45 -50.93 -35.72
C GLU A 17 -2.88 -50.33 -35.77
N ILE A 18 -2.97 -49.05 -36.19
CA ILE A 18 -4.21 -48.37 -36.53
C ILE A 18 -4.21 -48.19 -38.05
N GLU A 19 -4.86 -49.11 -38.75
CA GLU A 19 -5.24 -48.93 -40.16
C GLU A 19 -6.56 -48.16 -40.30
N ARG A 20 -6.69 -47.55 -41.47
CA ARG A 20 -7.57 -46.45 -41.88
C ARG A 20 -9.04 -46.83 -42.11
N THR A 21 -9.79 -45.75 -42.37
CA THR A 21 -10.99 -45.58 -43.22
C THR A 21 -12.26 -45.25 -42.39
N LYS A 22 -13.09 -44.24 -42.69
CA LYS A 22 -13.52 -43.65 -43.97
C LYS A 22 -13.91 -42.15 -43.84
N GLU A 23 -13.90 -41.48 -44.99
CA GLU A 23 -14.25 -40.08 -45.28
C GLU A 23 -15.76 -39.76 -45.16
N ALA A 24 -16.10 -38.49 -44.87
CA ALA A 24 -17.24 -37.77 -45.46
C ALA A 24 -17.20 -36.25 -45.12
N ASP A 25 -16.97 -35.43 -46.15
CA ASP A 25 -17.45 -34.08 -46.49
C ASP A 25 -17.75 -32.97 -45.43
N THR A 26 -17.01 -31.86 -45.60
CA THR A 26 -17.07 -30.46 -45.10
C THR A 26 -18.46 -29.76 -45.16
N PRO A 27 -18.75 -28.62 -44.45
CA PRO A 27 -17.90 -27.41 -44.42
C PRO A 27 -17.88 -26.50 -43.16
N GLY A 28 -16.68 -25.97 -42.87
CA GLY A 28 -16.47 -24.61 -42.36
C GLY A 28 -16.56 -24.39 -40.85
N GLU A 29 -15.41 -24.25 -40.18
CA GLU A 29 -15.28 -23.36 -39.02
C GLU A 29 -13.96 -22.58 -39.05
N ILE A 30 -14.08 -21.31 -38.67
CA ILE A 30 -13.14 -20.20 -38.78
C ILE A 30 -12.02 -20.33 -37.72
N PRO A 31 -10.75 -20.02 -38.01
CA PRO A 31 -9.73 -19.95 -36.97
C PRO A 31 -9.89 -18.63 -36.22
N GLY A 32 -10.36 -18.67 -34.97
CA GLY A 32 -10.47 -17.43 -34.20
C GLY A 32 -11.12 -17.57 -32.84
N ARG A 33 -10.43 -18.17 -31.86
CA ARG A 33 -10.89 -18.12 -30.46
C ARG A 33 -9.77 -18.27 -29.44
N SER A 34 -8.76 -17.40 -29.52
CA SER A 34 -7.73 -17.27 -28.46
C SER A 34 -7.36 -15.82 -28.13
N GLY A 35 -7.84 -14.82 -28.88
CA GLY A 35 -7.53 -13.40 -28.64
C GLY A 35 -8.37 -12.71 -27.54
N LEU A 36 -9.59 -13.21 -27.26
CA LEU A 36 -10.55 -12.48 -26.40
C LEU A 36 -10.28 -12.60 -24.89
N GLN A 37 -9.47 -13.57 -24.47
CA GLN A 37 -9.15 -13.76 -23.04
C GLN A 37 -7.90 -12.97 -22.62
N ALA A 38 -6.95 -12.78 -23.55
CA ALA A 38 -5.75 -11.98 -23.33
C ALA A 38 -6.07 -10.48 -23.24
N ASP A 39 -6.89 -9.94 -24.16
CA ASP A 39 -7.28 -8.52 -24.14
C ASP A 39 -8.16 -8.18 -22.93
N ARG A 40 -9.08 -9.06 -22.53
CA ARG A 40 -9.89 -8.82 -21.33
C ARG A 40 -9.03 -8.80 -20.06
N GLN A 41 -8.00 -9.65 -19.96
CA GLN A 41 -7.08 -9.65 -18.82
C GLN A 41 -6.20 -8.39 -18.78
N THR A 42 -5.69 -7.91 -19.93
CA THR A 42 -4.88 -6.69 -19.99
C THR A 42 -5.72 -5.44 -19.71
N GLU A 43 -6.95 -5.36 -20.23
CA GLU A 43 -7.90 -4.28 -19.92
C GLU A 43 -8.31 -4.27 -18.44
N THR A 44 -8.57 -5.44 -17.86
CA THR A 44 -8.89 -5.57 -16.43
C THR A 44 -7.68 -5.18 -15.58
N SER A 45 -6.47 -5.62 -15.96
CA SER A 45 -5.22 -5.26 -15.27
C SER A 45 -4.93 -3.76 -15.36
N LEU A 46 -5.13 -3.15 -16.52
CA LEU A 46 -4.99 -1.70 -16.73
C LEU A 46 -6.03 -0.90 -15.94
N SER A 47 -7.27 -1.39 -15.85
CA SER A 47 -8.33 -0.78 -15.04
C SER A 47 -8.01 -0.85 -13.54
N ILE A 48 -7.52 -2.00 -13.06
CA ILE A 48 -7.06 -2.18 -11.68
C ILE A 48 -5.88 -1.23 -11.37
N MET A 49 -4.90 -1.15 -12.28
CA MET A 49 -3.74 -0.26 -12.14
C MET A 49 -4.13 1.21 -12.16
N ARG A 50 -5.03 1.64 -13.06
CA ARG A 50 -5.56 3.01 -13.08
C ARG A 50 -6.34 3.33 -11.81
N GLY A 51 -7.13 2.37 -11.32
CA GLY A 51 -7.79 2.50 -10.04
C GLY A 51 -6.80 2.68 -8.89
N ALA A 52 -5.73 1.87 -8.84
CA ALA A 52 -4.71 1.96 -7.79
C ALA A 52 -3.97 3.30 -7.82
N TRP A 53 -3.66 3.80 -9.02
CA TRP A 53 -3.00 5.10 -9.21
C TRP A 53 -3.89 6.29 -8.80
N LEU A 54 -5.15 6.31 -9.24
CA LEU A 54 -6.12 7.35 -8.84
C LEU A 54 -6.32 7.34 -7.32
N ARG A 55 -6.35 6.16 -6.69
CA ARG A 55 -6.45 6.01 -5.23
C ARG A 55 -5.21 6.48 -4.48
N SER A 56 -4.02 6.23 -5.03
CA SER A 56 -2.77 6.81 -4.49
C SER A 56 -2.81 8.33 -4.55
N LYS A 57 -3.40 8.90 -5.61
CA LYS A 57 -3.60 10.35 -5.75
C LYS A 57 -4.59 10.91 -4.73
N GLU A 58 -5.72 10.24 -4.50
CA GLU A 58 -6.73 10.66 -3.52
C GLU A 58 -6.20 10.60 -2.08
N THR A 59 -5.46 9.55 -1.73
CA THR A 59 -4.83 9.42 -0.41
C THR A 59 -3.75 10.47 -0.16
N GLU A 60 -2.92 10.77 -1.17
CA GLU A 60 -1.98 11.91 -1.13
C GLU A 60 -2.73 13.24 -0.91
N GLU A 61 -3.85 13.45 -1.61
CA GLU A 61 -4.63 14.69 -1.51
C GLU A 61 -5.22 14.87 -0.11
N ILE A 62 -5.85 13.84 0.47
CA ILE A 62 -6.40 13.88 1.84
C ILE A 62 -5.29 14.09 2.88
N ILE A 63 -4.11 13.50 2.67
CA ILE A 63 -2.98 13.73 3.56
C ILE A 63 -2.48 15.17 3.42
N MET A 64 -2.51 15.75 2.22
CA MET A 64 -2.15 17.15 1.99
C MET A 64 -3.15 18.15 2.57
N THR A 65 -4.43 17.81 2.72
CA THR A 65 -5.44 18.68 3.37
C THR A 65 -5.31 18.74 4.90
N LEU A 66 -4.60 17.79 5.51
CA LEU A 66 -4.33 17.78 6.95
C LEU A 66 -3.21 18.76 7.31
N SER A 67 -3.47 19.63 8.28
CA SER A 67 -2.44 20.50 8.83
C SER A 67 -1.38 19.69 9.58
N MET A 68 -0.15 20.22 9.68
CA MET A 68 0.94 19.58 10.41
C MET A 68 0.60 19.32 11.89
N LYS A 69 -0.28 20.12 12.51
CA LYS A 69 -0.76 19.86 13.89
C LYS A 69 -1.70 18.64 13.93
N GLU A 70 -2.62 18.53 12.99
CA GLU A 70 -3.52 17.38 12.86
C GLU A 70 -2.74 16.09 12.57
N LYS A 71 -1.78 16.13 11.62
CA LYS A 71 -0.90 15.00 11.32
C LYS A 71 -0.13 14.52 12.56
N LYS A 72 0.36 15.44 13.41
CA LYS A 72 1.02 15.09 14.67
C LYS A 72 0.08 14.41 15.66
N ILE A 73 -1.17 14.86 15.77
CA ILE A 73 -2.18 14.24 16.64
C ILE A 73 -2.49 12.83 16.12
N LEU A 74 -2.74 12.67 14.83
CA LEU A 74 -3.00 11.36 14.23
C LEU A 74 -1.80 10.42 14.34
N TYR A 75 -0.57 10.93 14.20
CA TYR A 75 0.63 10.12 14.42
C TYR A 75 0.72 9.61 15.86
N ALA A 76 0.34 10.43 16.85
CA ALA A 76 0.43 10.07 18.26
C ALA A 76 -0.70 9.11 18.71
N TYR A 77 -1.92 9.30 18.22
CA TYR A 77 -3.11 8.62 18.76
C TYR A 77 -3.80 7.68 17.76
N GLY A 78 -3.46 7.78 16.47
CA GLY A 78 -4.00 6.92 15.43
C GLY A 78 -3.48 5.49 15.51
N CYS A 79 -4.27 4.58 14.95
CA CYS A 79 -3.96 3.16 14.76
C CYS A 79 -4.47 2.70 13.39
N PRO A 80 -4.00 1.56 12.84
CA PRO A 80 -4.43 1.07 11.51
C PRO A 80 -5.94 0.85 11.34
N SER A 81 -6.71 0.75 12.43
CA SER A 81 -8.16 0.67 12.39
C SER A 81 -8.81 2.07 12.38
N HIS A 82 -9.58 2.35 11.34
CA HIS A 82 -10.34 3.60 11.17
C HIS A 82 -11.25 3.89 12.37
N HIS A 83 -12.13 2.93 12.69
CA HIS A 83 -13.09 3.04 13.78
C HIS A 83 -12.41 3.34 15.12
N ASN A 84 -11.30 2.66 15.41
CA ASN A 84 -10.56 2.86 16.64
C ASN A 84 -9.91 4.25 16.68
N THR A 85 -9.36 4.74 15.58
CA THR A 85 -8.79 6.10 15.52
C THR A 85 -9.86 7.15 15.77
N VAL A 86 -10.99 7.10 15.06
CA VAL A 86 -12.10 8.05 15.24
C VAL A 86 -12.61 8.02 16.68
N THR A 87 -12.80 6.82 17.23
CA THR A 87 -13.22 6.64 18.62
C THR A 87 -12.21 7.27 19.58
N ARG A 88 -10.92 6.97 19.46
CA ARG A 88 -9.88 7.55 20.33
C ARG A 88 -9.85 9.08 20.27
N LEU A 89 -10.02 9.67 19.09
CA LEU A 89 -10.10 11.13 18.94
C LEU A 89 -11.33 11.71 19.63
N LYS A 90 -12.49 11.03 19.55
CA LYS A 90 -13.71 11.43 20.27
C LYS A 90 -13.51 11.33 21.80
N TRP A 91 -12.85 10.29 22.31
CA TRP A 91 -12.50 10.16 23.72
C TRP A 91 -11.52 11.26 24.17
N LEU A 92 -10.46 11.53 23.40
CA LEU A 92 -9.53 12.62 23.70
C LEU A 92 -10.24 13.98 23.73
N THR A 93 -11.20 14.19 22.82
CA THR A 93 -12.04 15.40 22.80
C THR A 93 -12.86 15.53 24.09
N ALA A 94 -13.41 14.43 24.60
CA ALA A 94 -14.16 14.43 25.87
C ALA A 94 -13.28 14.77 27.07
N LEU A 95 -12.01 14.34 27.05
CA LEU A 95 -11.03 14.58 28.11
C LEU A 95 -10.37 15.97 28.05
N THR A 96 -10.53 16.70 26.94
CA THR A 96 -9.87 18.00 26.75
C THR A 96 -10.66 19.12 27.42
N VAL A 97 -10.00 19.83 28.34
CA VAL A 97 -10.60 20.95 29.10
C VAL A 97 -10.62 22.24 28.28
N ASP A 98 -9.58 22.49 27.47
CA ASP A 98 -9.48 23.70 26.64
C ASP A 98 -10.52 23.69 25.49
N PRO A 99 -11.44 24.66 25.41
CA PRO A 99 -12.49 24.70 24.40
C PRO A 99 -11.97 24.79 22.96
N GLU A 100 -10.82 25.44 22.75
CA GLU A 100 -10.24 25.58 21.42
C GLU A 100 -9.60 24.28 20.94
N ALA A 101 -8.81 23.63 21.79
CA ALA A 101 -8.26 22.29 21.55
C ALA A 101 -9.36 21.26 21.36
N LYS A 102 -10.44 21.33 22.14
CA LYS A 102 -11.61 20.48 21.97
C LYS A 102 -12.23 20.63 20.58
N ARG A 103 -12.43 21.87 20.11
CA ARG A 103 -12.94 22.14 18.75
C ARG A 103 -12.01 21.59 17.67
N ARG A 104 -10.70 21.79 17.80
CA ARG A 104 -9.71 21.25 16.84
C ARG A 104 -9.73 19.72 16.81
N MET A 105 -9.75 19.07 17.96
CA MET A 105 -9.73 17.61 18.06
C MET A 105 -11.04 16.98 17.54
N LEU A 106 -12.18 17.60 17.83
CA LEU A 106 -13.47 17.19 17.27
C LEU A 106 -13.52 17.39 15.75
N GLY A 107 -13.01 18.52 15.26
CA GLY A 107 -12.91 18.80 13.83
C GLY A 107 -12.07 17.75 13.11
N LEU A 108 -10.93 17.38 13.71
CA LEU A 108 -10.08 16.31 13.20
C LEU A 108 -10.78 14.94 13.21
N ALA A 109 -11.49 14.59 14.28
CA ALA A 109 -12.24 13.34 14.36
C ALA A 109 -13.28 13.23 13.24
N ARG A 110 -14.04 14.31 13.00
CA ARG A 110 -15.01 14.39 11.92
C ARG A 110 -14.35 14.28 10.55
N LYS A 111 -13.25 15.00 10.34
CA LYS A 111 -12.49 14.95 9.08
C LYS A 111 -12.05 13.54 8.73
N VAL A 112 -11.47 12.81 9.69
CA VAL A 112 -11.09 11.40 9.48
C VAL A 112 -12.30 10.52 9.22
N GLU A 113 -13.41 10.75 9.91
CA GLU A 113 -14.65 9.99 9.75
C GLU A 113 -15.33 10.22 8.38
N THR A 114 -15.24 11.44 7.82
CA THR A 114 -15.94 11.81 6.58
C THR A 114 -15.07 11.73 5.33
N GLU A 115 -13.80 12.11 5.43
CA GLU A 115 -12.91 12.24 4.27
C GLU A 115 -12.06 10.98 4.04
N VAL A 116 -11.79 10.20 5.09
CA VAL A 116 -11.04 8.94 4.97
C VAL A 116 -12.01 7.76 5.04
N GLY A 117 -12.30 7.14 3.90
CA GLY A 117 -13.15 5.95 3.85
C GLY A 117 -12.52 4.75 4.57
N GLU A 118 -13.34 3.92 5.21
CA GLU A 118 -12.88 2.76 6.01
C GLU A 118 -12.00 1.80 5.19
N ASN A 119 -12.34 1.57 3.94
CA ASN A 119 -11.65 0.62 3.05
C ASN A 119 -10.21 1.01 2.69
N TRP A 120 -9.83 2.29 2.88
CA TRP A 120 -8.54 2.83 2.44
C TRP A 120 -7.78 3.51 3.59
N TYR A 121 -8.35 3.44 4.80
CA TYR A 121 -7.77 4.07 5.97
C TYR A 121 -6.41 3.44 6.34
N GLU A 122 -6.22 2.15 6.10
CA GLU A 122 -4.95 1.47 6.37
C GLU A 122 -3.82 2.06 5.52
N ASP A 123 -4.05 2.21 4.20
CA ASP A 123 -3.10 2.85 3.28
C ASP A 123 -2.81 4.31 3.69
N PHE A 124 -3.88 5.08 4.00
CA PHE A 124 -3.76 6.44 4.52
C PHE A 124 -2.89 6.49 5.78
N TYR A 125 -3.10 5.58 6.73
CA TYR A 125 -2.38 5.54 7.99
C TYR A 125 -0.89 5.25 7.77
N HIS A 126 -0.56 4.31 6.88
CA HIS A 126 0.82 4.00 6.54
C HIS A 126 1.52 5.16 5.84
N HIS A 127 0.85 5.84 4.90
CA HIS A 127 1.42 7.01 4.25
C HIS A 127 1.63 8.17 5.25
N LEU A 128 0.66 8.45 6.11
CA LEU A 128 0.80 9.45 7.17
C LEU A 128 2.01 9.15 8.08
N ARG A 129 2.20 7.87 8.45
CA ARG A 129 3.35 7.43 9.25
C ARG A 129 4.67 7.72 8.53
N MET A 130 4.78 7.31 7.26
CA MET A 130 5.96 7.54 6.43
C MET A 130 6.30 9.04 6.33
N GLU A 131 5.33 9.89 5.98
CA GLU A 131 5.55 11.33 5.84
C GLU A 131 6.02 11.96 7.17
N MET A 132 5.40 11.59 8.28
CA MET A 132 5.74 12.13 9.61
C MET A 132 7.10 11.63 10.12
N ASP A 133 7.51 10.42 9.75
CA ASP A 133 8.83 9.88 10.10
C ASP A 133 9.94 10.58 9.30
N GLU A 134 9.72 10.82 8.00
CA GLU A 134 10.62 11.62 7.18
C GLU A 134 10.71 13.07 7.65
N TYR A 135 9.57 13.71 7.97
CA TYR A 135 9.57 15.04 8.59
C TYR A 135 10.42 15.08 9.86
N ARG A 136 10.30 14.07 10.74
CA ARG A 136 11.11 13.98 11.97
C ARG A 136 12.58 13.72 11.69
N ARG A 137 12.90 12.97 10.64
CA ARG A 137 14.27 12.72 10.20
C ARG A 137 14.92 14.00 9.70
N LEU A 138 14.28 14.68 8.75
CA LEU A 138 14.74 15.96 8.22
C LEU A 138 14.89 17.03 9.31
N LYS A 139 13.91 17.14 10.22
CA LYS A 139 13.99 18.07 11.35
C LYS A 139 15.14 17.76 12.32
N ARG A 140 15.55 16.49 12.45
CA ARG A 140 16.74 16.11 13.22
C ARG A 140 18.02 16.50 12.46
N SER A 141 18.11 16.16 11.18
CA SER A 141 19.27 16.52 10.34
C SER A 141 19.50 18.02 10.28
N LEU A 142 18.43 18.82 10.14
CA LEU A 142 18.53 20.28 10.11
C LEU A 142 19.09 20.86 11.42
N ARG A 143 18.70 20.29 12.57
CA ARG A 143 19.23 20.72 13.88
C ARG A 143 20.72 20.42 14.01
N VAL A 144 21.14 19.25 13.56
CA VAL A 144 22.56 18.84 13.55
C VAL A 144 23.36 19.74 12.60
N LEU A 145 22.85 20.00 11.39
CA LEU A 145 23.50 20.90 10.44
C LEU A 145 23.63 22.31 11.00
N LYS A 146 22.57 22.85 11.60
CA LYS A 146 22.59 24.19 12.22
C LYS A 146 23.63 24.30 13.33
N SER A 147 23.84 23.24 14.12
CA SER A 147 24.91 23.26 15.12
C SER A 147 26.30 23.32 14.51
N TYR A 148 26.54 22.74 13.32
CA TYR A 148 27.85 22.85 12.67
C TYR A 148 28.14 24.27 12.13
N THR A 149 27.12 24.98 11.66
CA THR A 149 27.30 26.33 11.14
C THR A 149 27.46 27.39 12.24
N ASP A 150 26.87 27.19 13.42
CA ASP A 150 27.12 28.06 14.60
C ASP A 150 28.61 28.03 15.00
N TYR A 151 29.28 26.86 14.93
CA TYR A 151 30.71 26.75 15.29
C TYR A 151 31.65 27.41 14.27
N GLU A 152 31.24 27.56 13.01
CA GLU A 152 32.04 28.24 11.98
C GLU A 152 31.94 29.77 12.13
N GLU A 153 30.80 30.30 12.56
CA GLU A 153 30.58 31.75 12.74
C GLU A 153 31.48 32.33 13.85
N ASP A 154 31.69 31.59 14.95
CA ASP A 154 32.57 32.00 16.06
C ASP A 154 34.07 32.04 15.69
N LEU A 155 34.49 31.37 14.61
CA LEU A 155 35.91 31.34 14.19
C LEU A 155 36.31 32.56 13.33
N TYR A 156 35.33 33.28 12.76
CA TYR A 156 35.56 34.43 11.88
C TYR A 156 35.43 35.79 12.59
N GLU A 157 34.94 35.84 13.83
CA GLU A 157 34.92 37.08 14.63
C GLU A 157 36.22 37.36 15.40
N GLU A 158 37.12 36.38 15.57
CA GLU A 158 38.36 36.53 16.35
C GLU A 158 39.60 36.96 15.53
N ALA A 159 39.40 37.34 14.26
CA ALA A 159 40.46 37.75 13.34
C ALA A 159 40.49 39.27 13.01
N VAL A 160 40.25 40.14 13.99
CA VAL A 160 40.37 41.61 13.86
C VAL A 160 41.21 42.23 14.98
#